data_AF-A0A7J4JFG8-F1
#
_entry.id   AF-A0A7J4JFG8-F1
#
_cell.length_a   1.000
_cell.length_b   1.000
_cell.length_c   1.000
_cell.angle_alpha   90.00
_cell.angle_beta   90.00
_cell.angle_gamma   90.00
#
_symmetry.space_group_name_H-M   'P 1'
#
loop_
_entity.id
_entity.type
_entity.pdbx_description
1 polymer ?
#
loop_
_entity_poly.entity_id
_entity_poly.type
_entity_poly.pdbx_seq_one_letter_code
_entity_poly.pdbx_strand_id
1 'polypeptide(L)'
;MFDPQVDLALAAVGVSLASNFVQRKVMPKEETKQRQEKIKKHQERMKELANKSDAKSKNELEALEKELMEEMGKMMKGSTRMMMFSMLFIIPLFWFLGEAYKAAVIQLPFPIPWFGENWSVKLYSETNWIGWYVLCSLVTSLALNAALGLREKVLKKK
;
A
#
# COMPACT_ATOMS: atom_id res chain seq x y z
N MET A 1 34.62 1.28 -10.23
CA MET A 1 33.56 0.30 -9.90
C MET A 1 33.66 0.09 -8.42
N PHE A 2 32.72 0.65 -7.65
CA PHE A 2 32.70 0.46 -6.20
C PHE A 2 32.18 -0.94 -5.87
N ASP A 3 32.46 -1.41 -4.66
CA ASP A 3 31.93 -2.68 -4.17
C ASP A 3 30.41 -2.76 -4.36
N PRO A 4 29.84 -3.93 -4.73
CA PRO A 4 28.40 -4.11 -4.93
C PRO A 4 27.54 -3.64 -3.74
N GLN A 5 28.12 -3.66 -2.55
CA GLN A 5 27.52 -3.20 -1.30
C GLN A 5 27.33 -1.67 -1.25
N VAL A 6 28.31 -0.92 -1.77
CA VAL A 6 28.28 0.55 -1.80
C VAL A 6 27.27 1.04 -2.84
N ASP A 7 27.23 0.39 -4.01
CA ASP A 7 26.27 0.72 -5.07
C ASP A 7 24.82 0.45 -4.63
N LEU A 8 24.57 -0.67 -3.93
CA LEU A 8 23.27 -0.99 -3.37
C LEU A 8 22.86 0.00 -2.26
N ALA A 9 23.81 0.39 -1.41
CA ALA A 9 23.58 1.38 -0.35
C ALA A 9 23.24 2.76 -0.95
N LEU A 10 23.97 3.19 -1.98
CA LEU A 10 23.68 4.46 -2.67
C LEU A 10 22.30 4.45 -3.32
N ALA A 11 21.94 3.34 -3.98
CA ALA A 11 20.63 3.16 -4.59
C ALA A 11 19.51 3.19 -3.52
N ALA A 12 19.68 2.47 -2.41
CA ALA A 12 18.71 2.45 -1.31
C ALA A 12 18.52 3.83 -0.65
N VAL A 13 19.61 4.58 -0.48
CA VAL A 13 19.55 5.95 0.02
C VAL A 13 18.83 6.87 -0.97
N GLY A 14 19.14 6.77 -2.26
CA GLY A 14 18.44 7.52 -3.32
C GLY A 14 16.94 7.23 -3.35
N VAL A 15 16.56 5.95 -3.29
CA VAL A 15 15.17 5.48 -3.22
C VAL A 15 14.46 6.03 -1.98
N SER A 16 15.12 5.98 -0.82
CA SER A 16 14.56 6.44 0.45
C SER A 16 14.35 7.94 0.46
N LEU A 17 15.29 8.71 -0.08
CA LEU A 17 15.18 10.16 -0.21
C LEU A 17 14.08 10.55 -1.20
N ALA A 18 14.04 9.92 -2.37
CA ALA A 18 12.99 10.14 -3.36
C ALA A 18 11.60 9.78 -2.80
N SER A 19 11.48 8.65 -2.10
CA SER A 19 10.24 8.24 -1.45
C SER A 19 9.79 9.22 -0.38
N ASN A 20 10.69 9.70 0.47
CA ASN A 20 10.35 10.73 1.46
C ASN A 20 9.93 12.04 0.82
N PHE A 21 10.60 12.44 -0.26
CA PHE A 21 10.28 13.67 -0.98
C PHE A 21 8.89 13.59 -1.64
N VAL A 22 8.59 12.47 -2.30
CA VAL A 22 7.28 12.24 -2.92
C VAL A 22 6.20 12.09 -1.88
N GLN A 23 6.42 11.37 -0.78
CA GLN A 23 5.46 11.30 0.32
C GLN A 23 5.12 12.69 0.86
N ARG A 24 6.13 13.55 1.06
CA ARG A 24 5.92 14.93 1.52
C ARG A 24 5.18 15.80 0.51
N LYS A 25 5.46 15.66 -0.79
CA LYS A 25 4.83 16.44 -1.86
C LYS A 25 3.43 15.96 -2.22
N VAL A 26 3.16 14.66 -2.10
CA VAL A 26 1.89 14.03 -2.48
C VAL A 26 0.90 13.96 -1.32
N MET A 27 1.38 13.85 -0.08
CA MET A 27 0.55 13.83 1.13
C MET A 27 0.99 14.92 2.13
N PRO A 28 0.72 16.21 1.85
CA PRO A 28 0.88 17.24 2.85
C PRO A 28 -0.02 16.96 4.06
N LYS A 29 0.59 16.93 5.25
CA LYS A 29 -0.08 16.59 6.51
C LYS A 29 -1.20 17.57 6.87
N GLU A 30 -1.00 18.87 6.60
CA GLU A 30 -2.01 19.92 6.78
C GLU A 30 -3.27 19.67 5.93
N GLU A 31 -3.12 19.47 4.62
CA GLU A 31 -4.29 19.27 3.73
C GLU A 31 -5.05 17.99 4.08
N THR A 32 -4.34 16.95 4.52
CA THR A 32 -4.97 15.69 4.91
C THR A 32 -5.85 15.89 6.14
N LYS A 33 -5.41 16.68 7.13
CA LYS A 33 -6.22 17.02 8.31
C LYS A 33 -7.44 17.86 7.94
N GLN A 34 -7.27 18.89 7.12
CA GLN A 34 -8.38 19.74 6.67
C GLN A 34 -9.42 18.95 5.87
N ARG A 35 -9.02 18.03 5.00
CA ARG A 35 -9.94 17.14 4.28
C ARG A 35 -10.68 16.18 5.21
N GLN A 36 -10.01 15.60 6.21
CA GLN A 36 -10.67 14.76 7.20
C GLN A 36 -11.72 15.53 8.01
N GLU A 37 -11.45 16.78 8.39
CA GLU A 37 -12.41 17.64 9.07
C GLU A 37 -13.61 18.01 8.20
N LYS A 38 -13.39 18.30 6.91
CA LYS A 38 -14.48 18.55 5.96
C LYS A 38 -15.37 17.33 5.81
N ILE A 39 -14.79 16.15 5.56
CA ILE A 39 -15.54 14.89 5.45
C ILE A 39 -16.40 14.65 6.69
N LYS A 40 -15.85 14.86 7.90
CA LYS A 40 -16.63 14.72 9.14
C LYS A 40 -17.79 15.71 9.22
N LYS A 41 -17.56 16.99 8.93
CA LYS A 41 -18.62 18.01 8.91
C LYS A 41 -19.70 17.71 7.87
N HIS A 42 -19.32 17.22 6.69
CA HIS A 42 -20.26 16.82 5.64
C HIS A 42 -21.07 15.58 6.05
N GLN A 43 -20.45 14.59 6.69
CA GLN A 43 -21.15 13.41 7.21
C GLN A 43 -22.14 13.76 8.33
N GLU A 44 -21.77 14.65 9.25
CA GLU A 44 -22.67 15.14 10.31
C GLU A 44 -23.87 15.87 9.71
N ARG A 45 -23.62 16.77 8.74
CA ARG A 45 -24.68 17.53 8.07
C ARG A 45 -25.60 16.66 7.21
N MET A 46 -25.07 15.63 6.54
CA MET A 46 -25.89 14.62 5.87
C MET A 46 -26.79 13.87 6.86
N LYS A 47 -26.29 13.54 8.05
CA LYS A 47 -27.08 12.85 9.08
C LYS A 47 -28.20 13.73 9.64
N GLU A 48 -27.94 15.02 9.81
CA GLU A 48 -28.95 16.01 10.21
C GLU A 48 -30.03 16.23 9.15
N LEU A 49 -29.64 16.28 7.87
CA LEU A 49 -30.54 16.46 6.73
C LEU A 49 -31.32 15.18 6.40
N ALA A 50 -30.74 14.00 6.58
CA ALA A 50 -31.42 12.72 6.38
C ALA A 50 -32.61 12.52 7.33
N ASN A 51 -32.61 13.19 8.49
CA ASN A 51 -33.72 13.18 9.43
C ASN A 51 -34.86 14.16 9.04
N LYS A 52 -34.68 14.99 8.01
CA LYS A 52 -35.67 15.97 7.53
C LYS A 52 -36.22 15.55 6.16
N SER A 53 -37.53 15.31 6.07
CA SER A 53 -38.19 14.84 4.83
C SER A 53 -38.57 15.95 3.82
N ASP A 54 -38.00 17.16 3.92
CA ASP A 54 -38.35 18.28 3.05
C ASP A 54 -37.67 18.22 1.67
N ALA A 55 -38.37 18.68 0.62
CA ALA A 55 -37.83 18.70 -0.75
C ALA A 55 -36.55 19.58 -0.90
N LYS A 56 -36.42 20.65 -0.10
CA LYS A 56 -35.18 21.44 0.00
C LYS A 56 -34.04 20.63 0.61
N SER A 57 -34.32 19.83 1.64
CA SER A 57 -33.32 18.98 2.30
C SER A 57 -32.79 17.90 1.35
N LYS A 58 -33.61 17.37 0.44
CA LYS A 58 -33.16 16.42 -0.59
C LYS A 58 -32.19 17.05 -1.59
N ASN A 59 -32.49 18.25 -2.10
CA ASN A 59 -31.57 18.96 -3.00
C ASN A 59 -30.25 19.32 -2.30
N GLU A 60 -30.29 19.76 -1.04
CA GLU A 60 -29.06 20.02 -0.26
C GLU A 60 -28.27 18.74 0.01
N LEU A 61 -28.94 17.61 0.24
CA LEU A 61 -28.30 16.30 0.44
C LEU A 61 -27.58 15.83 -0.83
N GLU A 62 -28.23 15.92 -1.98
CA GLU A 62 -27.62 15.57 -3.28
C GLU A 62 -26.41 16.47 -3.60
N ALA A 63 -26.48 17.76 -3.29
CA ALA A 63 -25.35 18.68 -3.43
C ALA A 63 -24.18 18.28 -2.52
N LEU A 64 -24.47 17.93 -1.25
CA LEU A 64 -23.45 17.46 -0.29
C LEU A 64 -22.81 16.15 -0.72
N GLU A 65 -23.60 15.20 -1.23
CA GLU A 65 -23.11 13.92 -1.72
C GLU A 65 -22.18 14.09 -2.92
N LYS A 66 -22.52 15.02 -3.83
CA LYS A 66 -21.66 15.38 -4.96
C LYS A 66 -20.34 16.01 -4.51
N GLU A 67 -20.36 16.93 -3.55
CA GLU A 67 -19.14 17.49 -2.95
C GLU A 67 -18.27 16.41 -2.29
N LEU A 68 -18.89 15.48 -1.57
CA LEU A 68 -18.19 14.35 -0.93
C LEU A 68 -17.53 13.44 -1.98
N MET A 69 -18.25 13.12 -3.06
CA MET A 69 -17.73 12.35 -4.19
C MET A 69 -16.53 13.04 -4.85
N GLU A 70 -16.58 14.38 -5.02
CA GLU A 70 -15.45 15.14 -5.53
C GLU A 70 -14.23 15.12 -4.59
N GLU A 71 -14.45 15.25 -3.27
CA GLU A 71 -13.38 15.15 -2.27
C GLU A 71 -12.77 13.73 -2.24
N MET A 72 -13.60 12.68 -2.30
CA MET A 72 -13.15 11.30 -2.42
C MET A 72 -12.37 11.07 -3.72
N GLY A 73 -12.82 11.62 -4.84
CA GLY A 73 -12.12 11.56 -6.11
C GLY A 73 -10.75 12.24 -6.07
N LYS A 74 -10.62 13.37 -5.36
CA LYS A 74 -9.32 14.04 -5.13
C LYS A 74 -8.38 13.17 -4.27
N MET A 75 -8.90 12.49 -3.24
CA MET A 75 -8.12 11.53 -2.45
C MET A 75 -7.71 10.31 -3.28
N MET A 76 -8.62 9.80 -4.11
CA MET A 76 -8.35 8.69 -5.02
C MET A 76 -7.22 9.03 -5.98
N LYS A 77 -7.24 10.21 -6.61
CA LYS A 77 -6.14 10.69 -7.47
C LYS A 77 -4.81 10.77 -6.71
N GLY A 78 -4.83 11.17 -5.44
CA GLY A 78 -3.65 11.16 -4.57
C GLY A 78 -3.09 9.75 -4.36
N SER A 79 -3.98 8.79 -4.04
CA SER A 79 -3.63 7.37 -3.90
C SER A 79 -3.13 6.77 -5.21
N THR A 80 -3.75 7.09 -6.35
CA THR A 80 -3.29 6.65 -7.68
C THR A 80 -1.89 7.20 -7.99
N ARG A 81 -1.61 8.47 -7.67
CA ARG A 81 -0.28 9.05 -7.84
C ARG A 81 0.75 8.32 -6.98
N MET A 82 0.40 8.00 -5.73
CA MET A 82 1.24 7.20 -4.83
C MET A 82 1.52 5.80 -5.42
N MET A 83 0.50 5.15 -5.98
CA MET A 83 0.62 3.82 -6.59
C MET A 83 1.47 3.83 -7.86
N MET A 84 1.32 4.83 -8.73
CA MET A 84 2.16 4.95 -9.92
C MET A 84 3.62 5.20 -9.55
N PHE A 85 3.87 5.98 -8.51
CA PHE A 85 5.22 6.20 -8.01
C PHE A 85 5.82 4.91 -7.42
N SER A 86 5.06 4.14 -6.65
CA SER A 86 5.55 2.85 -6.14
C SER A 86 5.86 1.90 -7.29
N MET A 87 5.04 1.88 -8.35
CA MET A 87 5.28 1.07 -9.54
C MET A 87 6.57 1.48 -10.26
N LEU A 88 6.84 2.79 -10.41
CA LEU A 88 8.10 3.30 -10.97
C LEU A 88 9.33 2.91 -10.15
N PHE A 89 9.18 2.66 -8.85
CA PHE A 89 10.26 2.17 -7.99
C PHE A 89 10.38 0.64 -7.96
N ILE A 90 9.25 -0.05 -7.92
CA ILE A 90 9.17 -1.51 -7.82
C ILE A 90 9.64 -2.17 -9.11
N ILE A 91 9.28 -1.64 -10.29
CA ILE A 91 9.64 -2.26 -11.58
C ILE A 91 11.17 -2.31 -11.79
N PRO A 92 11.92 -1.20 -11.65
CA PRO A 92 13.38 -1.25 -11.76
C PRO A 92 14.02 -2.14 -10.69
N LEU A 93 13.48 -2.13 -9.48
CA LEU A 93 13.94 -3.01 -8.39
C LEU A 93 13.76 -4.49 -8.77
N PHE A 94 12.58 -4.86 -9.29
CA PHE A 94 12.30 -6.21 -9.77
C PHE A 94 13.19 -6.62 -10.94
N TRP A 95 13.48 -5.71 -11.86
CA TRP A 95 14.38 -5.97 -12.98
C TRP A 95 15.81 -6.20 -12.51
N PHE A 96 16.31 -5.37 -11.58
CA PHE A 96 17.64 -5.53 -11.00
C PHE A 96 17.77 -6.82 -10.18
N LEU A 97 16.79 -7.14 -9.34
CA LEU A 97 16.77 -8.41 -8.60
C LEU A 97 16.69 -9.62 -9.54
N GLY A 98 15.90 -9.52 -10.61
CA GLY A 98 15.77 -10.57 -11.61
C GLY A 98 17.06 -10.86 -12.37
N GLU A 99 17.86 -9.84 -12.65
CA GLU A 99 19.16 -10.01 -13.32
C GLU A 99 20.25 -10.45 -12.34
N ALA A 100 20.28 -9.91 -11.12
CA ALA A 100 21.28 -10.24 -10.10
C ALA A 100 21.12 -11.65 -9.51
N TYR A 101 19.88 -12.14 -9.39
CA TYR A 101 19.55 -13.43 -8.76
C TYR A 101 18.96 -14.44 -9.75
N LYS A 102 19.16 -14.24 -11.05
CA LYS A 102 18.64 -15.08 -12.14
C LYS A 102 18.99 -16.57 -12.02
N ALA A 103 20.14 -16.88 -11.42
CA ALA A 103 20.65 -18.23 -11.20
C ALA A 103 20.58 -18.67 -9.72
N ALA A 104 19.99 -17.88 -8.83
CA ALA A 104 19.94 -18.19 -7.41
C ALA A 104 18.86 -19.25 -7.14
N VAL A 105 19.31 -20.48 -6.89
CA VAL A 105 18.46 -21.58 -6.42
C VAL A 105 18.55 -21.62 -4.89
N ILE A 106 17.46 -21.25 -4.22
CA ILE A 106 17.36 -21.24 -2.76
C ILE A 106 16.70 -22.55 -2.33
N GLN A 107 17.41 -23.38 -1.58
CA GLN A 107 16.82 -24.59 -0.99
C GLN A 107 15.91 -24.20 0.17
N LEU A 108 14.68 -24.70 0.14
CA LEU A 108 13.70 -24.43 1.19
C LEU A 108 13.96 -25.35 2.39
N PRO A 109 13.92 -24.85 3.64
CA PRO A 109 14.13 -25.67 4.83
C PRO A 109 12.98 -26.66 5.09
N PHE A 110 11.83 -26.47 4.43
CA PHE A 110 10.70 -27.39 4.46
C PHE A 110 9.99 -27.37 3.10
N PRO A 111 9.57 -28.54 2.58
CA PRO A 111 8.84 -28.59 1.32
C PRO A 111 7.40 -28.10 1.50
N ILE A 112 6.88 -27.34 0.53
CA ILE A 112 5.49 -26.84 0.55
C ILE A 112 4.64 -27.69 -0.42
N PRO A 113 3.82 -28.63 0.08
CA PRO A 113 3.16 -29.63 -0.76
C PRO A 113 2.06 -29.08 -1.68
N TRP A 114 1.59 -27.85 -1.44
CA TRP A 114 0.52 -27.21 -2.20
C TRP A 114 0.97 -26.62 -3.55
N PHE A 115 2.27 -26.46 -3.77
CA PHE A 115 2.83 -25.97 -5.03
C PHE A 115 3.51 -27.13 -5.77
N GLY A 116 2.87 -27.61 -6.84
CA GLY A 116 3.39 -28.73 -7.64
C GLY A 116 4.62 -28.37 -8.47
N GLU A 117 5.37 -29.39 -8.92
CA GLU A 117 6.60 -29.25 -9.73
C GLU A 117 6.40 -28.57 -11.09
N ASN A 118 5.17 -28.53 -11.62
CA ASN A 118 4.86 -28.03 -12.97
C ASN A 118 4.65 -26.50 -13.06
N TRP A 119 4.83 -25.75 -11.97
CA TRP A 119 4.74 -24.29 -12.02
C TRP A 119 6.09 -23.67 -12.40
N SER A 120 6.06 -22.60 -13.19
CA SER A 120 7.20 -21.72 -13.48
C SER A 120 7.93 -21.22 -12.22
N VAL A 121 7.26 -21.25 -11.06
CA VAL A 121 7.88 -20.99 -9.76
C VAL A 121 8.00 -22.33 -9.02
N LYS A 122 9.19 -22.91 -9.01
CA LYS A 122 9.49 -24.09 -8.17
C LYS A 122 9.36 -23.65 -6.70
N LEU A 123 8.41 -24.23 -5.97
CA LEU A 123 8.17 -23.95 -4.53
C LEU A 123 8.16 -25.25 -3.71
N TYR A 124 8.62 -26.36 -4.30
CA TYR A 124 8.49 -27.69 -3.70
C TYR A 124 9.68 -28.06 -2.81
N SER A 125 10.92 -27.96 -3.32
CA SER A 125 12.15 -28.25 -2.57
C SER A 125 13.21 -27.16 -2.78
N GLU A 126 13.22 -26.59 -3.97
CA GLU A 126 14.06 -25.47 -4.38
C GLU A 126 13.17 -24.34 -4.88
N THR A 127 13.56 -23.11 -4.60
CA THR A 127 12.86 -21.93 -5.08
C THR A 127 13.77 -20.94 -5.76
N ASN A 128 13.24 -20.28 -6.80
CA ASN A 128 13.91 -19.18 -7.46
C ASN A 128 13.69 -17.88 -6.65
N TRP A 129 14.40 -16.81 -6.97
CA TRP A 129 14.28 -15.52 -6.28
C TRP A 129 12.83 -15.00 -6.21
N ILE A 130 12.00 -15.30 -7.22
CA ILE A 130 10.57 -14.95 -7.25
C ILE A 130 9.80 -15.70 -6.15
N GLY A 131 10.03 -17.00 -6.01
CA GLY A 131 9.31 -17.79 -5.01
C GLY A 131 9.72 -17.41 -3.59
N TRP A 132 10.99 -17.06 -3.39
CA TRP A 132 11.46 -16.49 -2.13
C TRP A 132 10.84 -15.13 -1.82
N TYR A 133 10.71 -14.24 -2.81
CA TYR A 133 10.00 -12.97 -2.66
C TYR A 133 8.54 -13.17 -2.24
N VAL A 134 7.83 -14.11 -2.89
CA VAL A 134 6.44 -14.43 -2.55
C VAL A 134 6.34 -14.96 -1.12
N LEU A 135 7.25 -15.84 -0.71
CA LEU A 135 7.31 -16.35 0.66
C LEU A 135 7.55 -15.25 1.69
N CYS A 136 8.54 -14.39 1.49
CA CYS A 136 8.78 -13.25 2.36
C CYS A 136 7.58 -12.30 2.41
N SER A 137 6.93 -12.05 1.27
CA SER A 137 5.74 -11.20 1.22
C SER A 137 4.56 -11.82 1.96
N LEU A 138 4.36 -13.14 1.85
CA LEU A 138 3.32 -13.87 2.58
C LEU A 138 3.56 -13.81 4.08
N VAL A 139 4.78 -14.12 4.54
CA VAL A 139 5.15 -14.05 5.97
C VAL A 139 4.98 -12.63 6.50
N THR A 140 5.41 -11.62 5.75
CA THR A 140 5.24 -10.21 6.14
C THR A 140 3.77 -9.83 6.23
N SER A 141 2.95 -10.28 5.28
CA SER A 141 1.50 -10.03 5.28
C SER A 141 0.83 -10.69 6.48
N LEU A 142 1.18 -11.93 6.80
CA LEU A 142 0.68 -12.65 7.97
C LEU A 142 1.10 -11.95 9.28
N ALA A 143 2.36 -11.54 9.38
CA ALA A 143 2.89 -10.81 10.53
C ALA A 143 2.21 -9.45 10.73
N LEU A 144 2.00 -8.68 9.66
CA LEU A 144 1.29 -7.39 9.71
C LEU A 144 -0.17 -7.57 10.12
N ASN A 145 -0.88 -8.53 9.54
CA ASN A 145 -2.28 -8.81 9.90
C ASN A 145 -2.40 -9.28 11.36
N ALA A 146 -1.47 -10.11 11.84
CA ALA A 146 -1.42 -10.52 13.23
C ALA A 146 -1.13 -9.32 14.16
N ALA A 147 -0.17 -8.46 13.82
CA ALA A 147 0.17 -7.27 14.60
C ALA A 147 -1.00 -6.27 14.67
N LEU A 148 -1.69 -6.04 13.54
CA LEU A 148 -2.87 -5.16 13.48
C LEU A 148 -4.05 -5.76 14.26
N GLY A 149 -4.31 -7.06 14.12
CA GLY A 149 -5.36 -7.75 14.86
C GLY A 149 -5.11 -7.78 16.37
N LEU A 150 -3.85 -7.89 16.81
CA LEU A 150 -3.47 -7.77 18.22
C LEU A 150 -3.67 -6.34 18.73
N ARG A 151 -3.30 -5.32 17.95
CA ARG A 151 -3.52 -3.91 18.31
C ARG A 151 -5.01 -3.58 18.48
N GLU A 152 -5.88 -4.07 17.59
CA GLU A 152 -7.33 -3.89 17.72
C GLU A 152 -7.90 -4.56 18.98
N LYS A 153 -7.46 -5.78 19.30
CA LYS A 153 -7.89 -6.48 20.52
C LYS A 153 -7.45 -5.74 21.79
N VAL A 154 -6.27 -5.13 21.80
CA VAL A 154 -5.76 -4.35 22.95
C VAL A 154 -6.52 -3.02 23.10
N LEU A 155 -6.86 -2.34 22.00
CA LEU A 155 -7.62 -1.08 22.04
C LEU A 155 -9.09 -1.26 22.40
N LYS A 156 -9.74 -2.38 22.05
CA LYS A 156 -11.13 -2.68 22.45
C LYS A 156 -11.28 -3.14 23.91
N LYS A 157 -10.18 -3.47 24.59
CA LYS A 157 -10.17 -3.94 25.99
C LYS A 157 -9.89 -2.81 26.99
N LYS A 158 -9.76 -1.57 26.52
CA LYS A 158 -9.52 -0.36 27.32
C LYS A 158 -10.71 0.58 27.17
#